data_AF-A0A3C1H627-F1
#
_entry.id   AF-A0A3C1H627-F1
#
_cell.length_a   1.000
_cell.length_b   1.000
_cell.length_c   1.000
_cell.angle_alpha   90.00
_cell.angle_beta   90.00
_cell.angle_gamma   90.00
#
_symmetry.space_group_name_H-M   'P 1'
#
loop_
_entity.id
_entity.type
_entity.pdbx_description
1 polymer ?
#
loop_
_entity_poly.entity_id
_entity_poly.type
_entity_poly.pdbx_seq_one_letter_code
_entity_poly.pdbx_strand_id
1 'polypeptide(L)'
;MTNKKLELKRLLLFLLFAFGIAWIPAIILNAAVGYENWFSGPYMILGLPLLYAPALANIITRKLTKEGWENSLFHFNFKGHFKYYVLAVLIPFLQGLLSNITMTLVYGHWDFQEMLERQTVPEYIGSVLLMFAMGPLFAWNTFGEEFGWRAYMNQKMEPLLGTA
;
A
#
# COMPACT_ATOMS: atom_id res chain seq x y z
N MET A 1 -14.62 20.68 -19.51
CA MET A 1 -14.06 19.61 -20.36
C MET A 1 -12.63 19.36 -19.94
N THR A 2 -12.29 18.15 -19.52
CA THR A 2 -10.93 17.82 -19.03
C THR A 2 -9.93 17.92 -20.18
N ASN A 3 -8.86 18.72 -20.00
CA ASN A 3 -7.80 18.84 -21.01
C ASN A 3 -6.93 17.59 -20.99
N LYS A 4 -7.25 16.61 -21.85
CA LYS A 4 -6.54 15.32 -21.93
C LYS A 4 -5.02 15.48 -22.11
N LYS A 5 -4.56 16.47 -22.89
CA LYS A 5 -3.11 16.71 -23.09
C LYS A 5 -2.42 17.14 -21.78
N LEU A 6 -3.09 17.99 -20.99
CA LEU A 6 -2.57 18.43 -19.69
C LEU A 6 -2.53 17.28 -18.68
N GLU A 7 -3.59 16.48 -18.61
CA GLU A 7 -3.64 15.32 -17.70
C GLU A 7 -2.61 14.25 -18.07
N LEU A 8 -2.38 14.01 -19.37
CA LEU A 8 -1.30 13.13 -19.82
C LEU A 8 0.08 13.64 -19.41
N LYS A 9 0.33 14.95 -19.56
CA LYS A 9 1.59 15.57 -19.10
C LYS A 9 1.78 15.40 -17.59
N ARG A 10 0.73 15.62 -16.79
CA ARG A 10 0.73 15.41 -15.34
C ARG A 10 1.02 13.96 -14.98
N LEU A 11 0.35 13.01 -15.63
CA LEU A 11 0.58 11.58 -15.45
C LEU A 11 2.03 11.20 -15.73
N LEU A 12 2.58 11.64 -16.87
CA LEU A 12 3.97 11.32 -17.24
C LEU A 12 4.99 11.92 -16.26
N LEU A 13 4.78 13.17 -15.82
CA LEU A 13 5.63 13.79 -14.79
C LEU A 13 5.55 13.01 -13.47
N PHE A 14 4.35 12.63 -13.06
CA PHE A 14 4.15 11.83 -11.86
C PHE A 14 4.86 10.47 -11.95
N LEU A 15 4.72 9.74 -13.04
CA LEU A 15 5.40 8.45 -13.22
C LEU A 15 6.92 8.63 -13.21
N LEU A 16 7.44 9.65 -13.90
CA LEU A 16 8.86 9.96 -13.90
C LEU A 16 9.39 10.18 -12.47
N PHE A 17 8.68 10.97 -11.65
CA PHE A 17 9.08 11.18 -10.26
C PHE A 17 8.88 9.94 -9.39
N ALA A 18 7.77 9.21 -9.53
CA ALA A 18 7.49 8.04 -8.70
C ALA A 18 8.56 6.96 -8.91
N PHE A 19 8.84 6.62 -10.18
CA PHE A 19 9.89 5.64 -10.50
C PHE A 19 11.28 6.19 -10.21
N GLY A 20 11.56 7.47 -10.50
CA GLY A 20 12.87 8.06 -10.22
C GLY A 20 13.21 8.07 -8.72
N ILE A 21 12.27 8.49 -7.88
CA ILE A 21 12.44 8.55 -6.42
C ILE A 21 12.53 7.14 -5.82
N ALA A 22 11.81 6.16 -6.37
CA ALA A 22 11.88 4.78 -5.90
C ALA A 22 13.19 4.09 -6.32
N TRP A 23 13.53 4.15 -7.61
CA TRP A 23 14.58 3.32 -8.19
C TRP A 23 15.97 3.90 -8.02
N ILE A 24 16.17 5.22 -8.06
CA ILE A 24 17.51 5.80 -7.93
C ILE A 24 18.14 5.43 -6.57
N PRO A 25 17.47 5.65 -5.42
CA PRO A 25 18.02 5.23 -4.13
C PRO A 25 18.19 3.72 -4.01
N ALA A 26 17.24 2.95 -4.55
CA ALA A 26 17.30 1.49 -4.55
C ALA A 26 18.52 0.95 -5.33
N ILE A 27 18.79 1.48 -6.52
CA ILE A 27 19.95 1.10 -7.33
C ILE A 27 21.26 1.45 -6.60
N ILE A 28 21.35 2.66 -6.04
CA ILE A 28 22.53 3.10 -5.27
C ILE A 28 22.74 2.19 -4.06
N LEU A 29 21.68 1.88 -3.33
CA LEU A 29 21.74 1.01 -2.15
C LEU A 29 22.15 -0.42 -2.51
N ASN A 30 21.61 -0.97 -3.61
CA ASN A 30 22.02 -2.27 -4.10
C ASN A 30 23.52 -2.31 -4.40
N ALA A 31 24.01 -1.28 -5.09
CA ALA A 31 25.41 -1.19 -5.47
C ALA A 31 26.34 -1.01 -4.26
N ALA A 32 25.89 -0.29 -3.22
CA ALA A 32 26.71 0.02 -2.06
C ALA A 32 26.74 -1.09 -1.00
N VAL A 33 25.62 -1.79 -0.78
CA VAL A 33 25.45 -2.69 0.38
C VAL A 33 24.94 -4.08 -0.02
N GLY A 34 24.37 -4.23 -1.22
CA GLY A 34 23.79 -5.48 -1.72
C GLY A 34 22.37 -5.75 -1.18
N TYR A 35 21.51 -6.33 -2.01
CA TYR A 35 20.08 -6.60 -1.70
C TYR A 35 19.86 -7.41 -0.42
N GLU A 36 20.71 -8.39 -0.15
CA GLU A 36 20.65 -9.26 1.04
C GLU A 36 20.64 -8.46 2.36
N ASN A 37 21.26 -7.27 2.36
CA ASN A 37 21.42 -6.43 3.54
C ASN A 37 20.39 -5.31 3.65
N TRP A 38 19.47 -5.19 2.69
CA TRP A 38 18.49 -4.08 2.68
C TRP A 38 17.57 -4.12 3.90
N PHE A 39 17.24 -5.33 4.33
CA PHE A 39 16.29 -5.56 5.42
C PHE A 39 17.00 -5.88 6.75
N SER A 40 18.33 -5.70 6.80
CA SER A 40 19.12 -5.93 8.01
C SER A 40 19.73 -4.63 8.54
N GLY A 41 19.75 -4.49 9.86
CA GLY A 41 20.41 -3.37 10.54
C GLY A 41 19.85 -1.99 10.14
N PRO A 42 20.71 -0.96 10.01
CA PRO A 42 20.26 0.43 9.84
C PRO A 42 19.68 0.73 8.45
N TYR A 43 19.83 -0.17 7.47
CA TYR A 43 19.43 0.08 6.08
C TYR A 43 17.93 -0.08 5.82
N MET A 44 17.19 -0.66 6.78
CA MET A 44 15.74 -0.85 6.66
C MET A 44 14.99 0.47 6.46
N ILE A 45 15.49 1.58 7.01
CA ILE A 45 14.91 2.92 6.83
C ILE A 45 14.95 3.39 5.37
N LEU A 46 15.85 2.84 4.56
CA LEU A 46 15.98 3.13 3.13
C LEU A 46 14.90 2.44 2.29
N GLY A 47 14.04 1.63 2.91
CA GLY A 47 12.78 1.18 2.32
C GLY A 47 11.72 2.29 2.25
N LEU A 48 11.81 3.35 3.06
CA LEU A 48 10.81 4.42 3.08
C LEU A 48 10.67 5.17 1.75
N PRO A 49 11.75 5.53 1.03
CA PRO A 49 11.64 6.08 -0.32
C PRO A 49 10.88 5.20 -1.31
N LEU A 50 10.94 3.86 -1.18
CA LEU A 50 10.18 2.96 -2.06
C LEU A 50 8.68 3.07 -1.80
N LEU A 51 8.27 3.09 -0.53
CA LEU A 51 6.86 3.16 -0.13
C LEU A 51 6.25 4.56 -0.34
N TYR A 52 7.04 5.62 -0.12
CA TYR A 52 6.57 7.01 -0.20
C TYR A 52 6.92 7.73 -1.50
N ALA A 53 7.66 7.09 -2.41
CA ALA A 53 7.93 7.63 -3.74
C ALA A 53 6.67 8.15 -4.46
N PRO A 54 5.55 7.39 -4.51
CA PRO A 54 4.34 7.83 -5.19
C PRO A 54 3.70 9.05 -4.51
N ALA A 55 3.71 9.11 -3.18
CA ALA A 55 3.24 10.27 -2.43
C ALA A 55 4.08 11.53 -2.72
N LEU A 56 5.40 11.40 -2.71
CA LEU A 56 6.30 12.50 -3.04
C LEU A 56 6.10 12.96 -4.49
N ALA A 57 5.97 12.03 -5.42
CA ALA A 57 5.71 12.32 -6.83
C ALA A 57 4.38 13.08 -7.02
N ASN A 58 3.33 12.72 -6.27
CA ASN A 58 2.06 13.43 -6.25
C ASN A 58 2.26 14.89 -5.81
N ILE A 59 2.92 15.12 -4.66
CA ILE A 59 3.19 16.47 -4.13
C ILE A 59 4.00 17.31 -5.13
N ILE A 60 5.08 16.75 -5.66
CA ILE A 60 5.99 17.44 -6.59
C ILE A 60 5.24 17.79 -7.89
N THR A 61 4.47 16.85 -8.45
CA THR A 61 3.76 17.06 -9.70
C THR A 61 2.66 18.11 -9.56
N ARG A 62 1.89 18.08 -8.45
CA ARG A 62 0.89 19.12 -8.16
C ARG A 62 1.53 20.50 -8.05
N LYS A 63 2.65 20.61 -7.34
CA LYS A 63 3.41 21.86 -7.19
C LYS A 63 3.92 22.39 -8.54
N LEU A 64 4.52 21.54 -9.37
CA LEU A 64 5.09 21.94 -10.67
C LEU A 64 4.02 22.29 -11.71
N THR A 65 2.88 21.60 -11.68
CA THR A 65 1.77 21.85 -12.61
C THR A 65 0.70 22.79 -12.07
N LYS A 66 0.97 23.40 -10.90
CA LYS A 66 0.07 24.32 -10.18
C LYS A 66 -1.35 23.75 -10.01
N GLU A 67 -1.42 22.46 -9.72
CA GLU A 67 -2.68 21.74 -9.49
C GLU A 67 -3.12 21.89 -8.03
N GLY A 68 -4.42 22.14 -7.79
CA GLY A 68 -5.01 22.22 -6.45
C GLY A 68 -5.18 20.86 -5.77
N TRP A 69 -5.87 20.82 -4.62
CA TRP A 69 -6.03 19.64 -3.75
C TRP A 69 -7.47 19.12 -3.65
N GLU A 70 -8.36 19.60 -4.53
CA GLU A 70 -9.81 19.36 -4.42
C GLU A 70 -10.21 17.88 -4.42
N ASN A 71 -9.43 17.01 -5.11
CA ASN A 71 -9.68 15.57 -5.18
C ASN A 71 -8.58 14.76 -4.50
N SER A 72 -8.05 15.19 -3.36
CA SER A 72 -6.93 14.46 -2.72
C SER A 72 -7.34 13.18 -1.97
N LEU A 73 -8.64 12.85 -1.96
CA LEU A 73 -9.24 11.73 -1.22
C LEU A 73 -8.93 11.71 0.30
N PHE A 74 -8.59 12.86 0.89
CA PHE A 74 -8.31 13.02 2.32
C PHE A 74 -9.53 13.02 3.23
N HIS A 75 -10.73 12.86 2.68
CA HIS A 75 -11.97 12.92 3.44
C HIS A 75 -12.49 11.51 3.76
N PHE A 76 -12.89 11.29 5.01
CA PHE A 76 -13.68 10.12 5.36
C PHE A 76 -15.13 10.30 4.93
N ASN A 77 -15.69 9.30 4.26
CA ASN A 77 -17.09 9.32 3.84
C ASN A 77 -17.88 8.22 4.57
N PHE A 78 -18.04 8.34 5.89
CA PHE A 78 -18.67 7.27 6.68
C PHE A 78 -20.20 7.17 6.48
N LYS A 79 -20.89 8.29 6.24
CA LYS A 79 -22.34 8.32 6.13
C LYS A 79 -22.79 7.58 4.86
N GLY A 80 -23.57 6.50 5.02
CA GLY A 80 -24.07 5.69 3.90
C GLY A 80 -23.08 4.69 3.29
N HIS A 81 -21.78 4.80 3.60
CA HIS A 81 -20.73 3.96 3.03
C HIS A 81 -19.95 3.14 4.07
N PHE A 82 -20.33 3.19 5.36
CA PHE A 82 -19.67 2.44 6.43
C PHE A 82 -19.44 0.95 6.12
N LYS A 83 -20.39 0.30 5.44
CA LYS A 83 -20.26 -1.10 5.00
C LYS A 83 -18.98 -1.36 4.19
N TYR A 84 -18.54 -0.42 3.36
CA TYR A 84 -17.35 -0.58 2.54
C TYR A 84 -16.06 -0.50 3.37
N TYR A 85 -16.05 0.30 4.44
CA TYR A 85 -14.93 0.32 5.39
C TYR A 85 -14.81 -1.01 6.13
N VAL A 86 -15.94 -1.58 6.58
CA VAL A 86 -15.96 -2.90 7.22
C VAL A 86 -15.48 -3.98 6.25
N LEU A 87 -15.98 -3.97 5.01
CA LEU A 87 -15.56 -4.92 3.98
C LEU A 87 -14.07 -4.79 3.63
N ALA A 88 -13.52 -3.57 3.59
CA ALA A 88 -12.10 -3.34 3.30
C ALA A 88 -11.17 -4.00 4.34
N VAL A 89 -11.61 -4.12 5.59
CA VAL A 89 -10.87 -4.82 6.65
C VAL A 89 -11.20 -6.32 6.65
N LEU A 90 -12.48 -6.67 6.50
CA LEU A 90 -12.96 -8.04 6.65
C LEU A 90 -12.56 -8.93 5.47
N ILE A 91 -12.56 -8.42 4.23
CA ILE A 91 -12.25 -9.22 3.04
C ILE A 91 -10.80 -9.75 3.07
N PRO A 92 -9.75 -8.93 3.29
CA PRO A 92 -8.38 -9.46 3.41
C PRO A 92 -8.23 -10.47 4.54
N PHE A 93 -8.89 -10.24 5.68
CA PHE A 93 -8.88 -11.19 6.79
C PHE A 93 -9.51 -12.53 6.42
N LEU A 94 -10.71 -12.52 5.82
CA LEU A 94 -11.39 -13.74 5.35
C LEU A 94 -10.59 -14.44 4.26
N GLN A 95 -9.94 -13.68 3.37
CA GLN A 95 -9.06 -14.24 2.34
C GLN A 95 -7.85 -14.95 2.96
N GLY A 96 -7.27 -14.39 4.02
CA GLY A 96 -6.22 -15.05 4.81
C GLY A 96 -6.71 -16.38 5.40
N LEU A 97 -7.88 -16.39 6.06
CA LEU A 97 -8.46 -17.62 6.60
C LEU A 97 -8.73 -18.66 5.51
N LEU A 98 -9.35 -18.25 4.40
CA LEU A 98 -9.68 -19.14 3.29
C LEU A 98 -8.43 -19.73 2.63
N SER A 99 -7.37 -18.92 2.48
CA SER A 99 -6.08 -19.36 1.98
C SER A 99 -5.49 -20.46 2.87
N ASN A 100 -5.51 -20.26 4.19
CA ASN A 100 -5.03 -21.27 5.14
C ASN A 100 -5.84 -22.56 5.07
N ILE A 101 -7.18 -22.48 5.00
CA ILE A 101 -8.05 -23.67 4.85
C ILE A 101 -7.74 -24.39 3.55
N THR A 102 -7.53 -23.65 2.47
CA THR A 102 -7.23 -24.24 1.16
C THR A 102 -5.87 -24.95 1.17
N MET A 103 -4.82 -24.30 1.68
CA MET A 103 -3.48 -24.91 1.80
C MET A 103 -3.53 -26.20 2.62
N THR A 104 -4.36 -26.21 3.65
CA THR A 104 -4.57 -27.37 4.51
C THR A 104 -5.24 -28.53 3.81
N LEU A 105 -6.34 -28.27 3.10
CA LEU A 105 -7.06 -29.31 2.39
C LEU A 105 -6.23 -29.89 1.24
N VAL A 106 -5.38 -29.06 0.62
CA VAL A 106 -4.54 -29.45 -0.51
C VAL A 106 -3.29 -30.21 -0.06
N TYR A 107 -2.61 -29.74 0.98
CA TYR A 107 -1.30 -30.28 1.38
C TYR A 107 -1.32 -31.09 2.69
N GLY A 108 -2.47 -31.17 3.38
CA GLY A 108 -2.62 -31.94 4.61
C GLY A 108 -1.88 -31.38 5.82
N HIS A 109 -1.44 -30.12 5.79
CA HIS A 109 -0.53 -29.55 6.78
C HIS A 109 -1.20 -28.87 8.00
N TRP A 110 -2.52 -28.90 8.16
CA TRP A 110 -3.13 -28.31 9.35
C TRP A 110 -3.19 -29.31 10.47
N ASP A 111 -2.17 -29.25 11.31
CA ASP A 111 -2.23 -29.85 12.63
C ASP A 111 -2.73 -28.79 13.62
N PHE A 112 -4.05 -28.79 13.87
CA PHE A 112 -4.67 -27.92 14.88
C PHE A 112 -4.13 -28.22 16.27
N GLN A 113 -3.66 -29.45 16.49
CA GLN A 113 -3.07 -29.89 17.74
C GLN A 113 -1.66 -29.31 17.88
N GLU A 114 -0.83 -29.33 16.84
CA GLU A 114 0.49 -28.67 16.84
C GLU A 114 0.37 -27.15 17.11
N MET A 115 -0.67 -26.49 16.60
CA MET A 115 -0.92 -25.07 16.89
C MET A 115 -1.25 -24.84 18.38
N LEU A 116 -2.10 -25.68 18.97
CA LEU A 116 -2.47 -25.62 20.40
C LEU A 116 -1.35 -26.07 21.33
N GLU A 117 -0.45 -26.95 20.85
CA GLU A 117 0.76 -27.37 21.57
C GLU A 117 1.85 -26.29 21.54
N ARG A 118 1.91 -25.50 20.46
CA ARG A 118 2.88 -24.39 20.31
C ARG A 118 2.47 -23.10 21.03
N GLN A 119 1.17 -22.85 21.16
CA GLN A 119 0.64 -21.64 21.81
C GLN A 119 -0.61 -21.95 22.60
N THR A 120 -0.67 -21.44 23.82
CA THR A 120 -1.88 -21.45 24.64
C THR A 120 -2.97 -20.55 24.02
N VAL A 121 -4.24 -20.84 24.34
CA VAL A 121 -5.38 -20.03 23.85
C VAL A 121 -5.22 -18.52 24.15
N PRO A 122 -4.76 -18.09 25.34
CA PRO A 122 -4.48 -16.68 25.61
C PRO A 122 -3.39 -16.06 24.73
N GLU A 123 -2.30 -16.80 24.44
CA GLU A 123 -1.21 -16.32 23.58
C GLU A 123 -1.68 -16.13 22.13
N TYR A 124 -2.53 -17.05 21.66
CA TYR A 124 -3.15 -16.93 20.35
C TYR A 124 -4.06 -15.70 20.25
N ILE A 125 -4.93 -15.49 21.25
CA ILE A 125 -5.77 -14.28 21.35
C ILE A 125 -4.89 -13.03 21.36
N GLY A 126 -3.81 -13.03 22.15
CA GLY A 126 -2.85 -11.93 22.21
C GLY A 126 -2.20 -11.63 20.85
N SER A 127 -1.83 -12.66 20.09
CA SER A 127 -1.23 -12.52 18.76
C SER A 127 -2.21 -11.90 17.75
N VAL A 128 -3.48 -12.34 17.79
CA VAL A 128 -4.54 -11.75 16.94
C VAL A 128 -4.77 -10.29 17.30
N LEU A 129 -4.86 -9.96 18.60
CA LEU A 129 -5.01 -8.57 19.05
C LEU A 129 -3.82 -7.69 18.64
N LEU A 130 -2.60 -8.23 18.71
CA LEU A 130 -1.40 -7.53 18.27
C LEU A 130 -1.44 -7.25 16.76
N MET A 131 -1.91 -8.20 15.94
CA MET A 131 -2.10 -7.97 14.50
C MET A 131 -3.09 -6.83 14.22
N PHE A 132 -4.22 -6.80 14.93
CA PHE A 132 -5.19 -5.70 14.81
C PHE A 132 -4.58 -4.36 15.26
N ALA A 133 -3.79 -4.36 16.34
CA ALA A 133 -3.11 -3.17 16.82
C ALA A 133 -2.02 -2.66 15.85
N MET A 134 -1.35 -3.57 15.13
CA MET A 134 -0.34 -3.21 14.12
C MET A 134 -0.96 -2.77 12.79
N GLY A 135 -2.21 -3.15 12.49
CA GLY A 135 -2.91 -2.80 11.24
C GLY A 135 -2.82 -1.33 10.86
N PRO A 136 -3.13 -0.37 11.76
CA PRO A 136 -2.96 1.06 11.49
C PRO A 136 -1.53 1.49 11.16
N LEU A 137 -0.51 0.89 11.79
CA LEU A 137 0.90 1.18 11.50
C LEU A 137 1.28 0.70 10.10
N PHE A 138 0.82 -0.49 9.70
CA PHE A 138 1.01 -0.98 8.34
C PHE A 138 0.24 -0.14 7.32
N ALA A 139 -1.01 0.23 7.61
CA ALA A 139 -1.79 1.12 6.77
C ALA A 139 -1.12 2.49 6.59
N TRP A 140 -0.44 2.99 7.63
CA TRP A 140 0.37 4.20 7.53
C TRP A 140 1.58 4.01 6.62
N ASN A 141 2.29 2.88 6.73
CA ASN A 141 3.42 2.59 5.84
C ASN A 141 2.98 2.49 4.35
N THR A 142 1.82 1.92 4.08
CA THR A 142 1.27 1.81 2.71
C THR A 142 0.52 3.06 2.25
N PHE A 143 0.28 4.03 3.14
CA PHE A 143 -0.42 5.27 2.79
C PHE A 143 0.31 6.02 1.66
N GLY A 144 1.65 5.99 1.65
CA GLY A 144 2.46 6.62 0.60
C GLY A 144 2.11 6.12 -0.80
N GLU A 145 1.86 4.81 -0.93
CA GLU A 145 1.45 4.18 -2.17
C GLU A 145 0.03 4.56 -2.56
N GLU A 146 -0.93 4.39 -1.66
CA GLU A 146 -2.34 4.71 -1.93
C GLU A 146 -2.56 6.20 -2.26
N PHE A 147 -1.84 7.09 -1.58
CA PHE A 147 -1.90 8.52 -1.82
C PHE A 147 -1.31 8.93 -3.18
N GLY A 148 -0.32 8.20 -3.70
CA GLY A 148 0.16 8.42 -5.07
C GLY A 148 -0.73 7.75 -6.12
N TRP A 149 -0.96 6.44 -5.98
CA TRP A 149 -1.62 5.65 -7.01
C TRP A 149 -3.11 5.90 -7.10
N ARG A 150 -3.83 5.95 -5.97
CA ARG A 150 -5.29 6.12 -5.98
C ARG A 150 -5.71 7.57 -5.96
N ALA A 151 -5.06 8.39 -5.13
CA ALA A 151 -5.44 9.80 -5.01
C ALA A 151 -4.81 10.72 -6.08
N TYR A 152 -3.87 10.23 -6.90
CA TYR A 152 -3.33 10.99 -8.03
C TYR A 152 -3.44 10.25 -9.35
N MET A 153 -2.74 9.12 -9.51
CA MET A 153 -2.61 8.45 -10.80
C MET A 153 -3.97 8.04 -11.39
N ASN A 154 -4.82 7.38 -10.59
CA ASN A 154 -6.15 6.97 -11.04
C ASN A 154 -6.98 8.12 -11.60
N GLN A 155 -6.94 9.30 -10.97
CA GLN A 155 -7.69 10.48 -11.42
C GLN A 155 -7.18 11.05 -12.74
N LYS A 156 -5.91 10.82 -13.08
CA LYS A 156 -5.35 11.18 -14.38
C LYS A 156 -5.68 10.14 -15.45
N MET A 157 -5.69 8.87 -15.07
CA MET A 157 -6.00 7.78 -15.99
C MET A 157 -7.48 7.73 -16.37
N GLU A 158 -8.41 7.99 -15.44
CA GLU A 158 -9.85 7.88 -15.68
C GLU A 158 -10.33 8.76 -16.86
N PRO A 159 -9.97 10.06 -16.98
CA PRO A 159 -10.31 10.86 -18.16
C PRO A 159 -9.57 10.45 -19.45
N LEU A 160 -8.44 9.74 -19.34
CA LEU A 160 -7.60 9.37 -20.48
C LEU A 160 -8.01 8.01 -21.08
N LEU A 161 -8.29 7.03 -20.23
CA LEU A 161 -8.45 5.62 -20.55
C LEU A 161 -9.75 5.02 -20.01
N GLY A 162 -10.42 5.70 -19.08
CA GLY A 162 -11.71 5.24 -18.55
C GLY A 162 -12.77 5.28 -19.65
N THR A 163 -13.53 4.19 -19.76
CA THR A 163 -14.77 4.18 -20.52
C THR A 163 -15.81 4.98 -19.74
N ALA A 164 -16.33 6.04 -20.36
CA ALA A 164 -17.45 6.82 -19.85
C ALA A 164 -18.68 5.94 -19.62
#